data_AF-A0A4Q3VBW4-F1
#
_entry.id   AF-A0A4Q3VBW4-F1
#
_cell.length_a   1.000
_cell.length_b   1.000
_cell.length_c   1.000
_cell.angle_alpha   90.00
_cell.angle_beta   90.00
_cell.angle_gamma   90.00
#
_symmetry.space_group_name_H-M   'P 1'
#
loop_
_entity.id
_entity.type
_entity.pdbx_description
1 polymer ?
#
loop_
_entity_poly.entity_id
_entity_poly.type
_entity_poly.pdbx_seq_one_letter_code
_entity_poly.pdbx_strand_id
1 'polypeptide(L)'
;MSNPINPSHYNRFSIEPIAVIENWGLSFCFGNAVKYIARAPHKGTQLQDLRKARWYLNRELERMQAGKTTGYPEGDLTIWVGDVMNSWDLSEGLGEVLRILKCSASIDRANDFRRMLELLDSEISKVDATEAPPKGEGVSELVSEVGAWHRSLFGEFAPEDHRRAIVMKASEEMGEFMGDPCQEEAADVILCLMALASREGWDLEAAVRAKLAVLIERGQGQKDRDRERGIPVVGDHG
;
A
#
# COMPACT_ATOMS: atom_id res chain seq x y z
N MET A 1 -8.81 -27.11 -18.75
CA MET A 1 -8.71 -25.75 -19.29
C MET A 1 -8.74 -24.80 -18.11
N SER A 2 -7.59 -24.25 -17.72
CA SER A 2 -7.47 -23.29 -16.63
C SER A 2 -8.02 -21.94 -17.08
N ASN A 3 -9.05 -21.45 -16.40
CA ASN A 3 -9.60 -20.13 -16.64
C ASN A 3 -8.61 -19.09 -16.08
N PRO A 4 -8.06 -18.16 -16.89
CA PRO A 4 -7.12 -17.15 -16.41
C PRO A 4 -7.73 -16.18 -15.37
N ILE A 5 -9.06 -16.19 -15.23
CA ILE A 5 -9.79 -15.37 -14.24
C ILE A 5 -9.92 -16.11 -12.89
N ASN A 6 -9.66 -17.42 -12.84
CA ASN A 6 -9.70 -18.19 -11.59
C ASN A 6 -8.73 -19.39 -11.66
N PRO A 7 -7.41 -19.18 -11.51
CA PRO A 7 -6.46 -20.28 -11.46
C PRO A 7 -6.71 -21.12 -10.20
N SER A 8 -6.68 -22.45 -10.33
CA SER A 8 -7.06 -23.48 -9.34
C SER A 8 -6.18 -23.57 -8.09
N HIS A 9 -5.57 -22.46 -7.67
CA HIS A 9 -4.71 -22.32 -6.49
C HIS A 9 -5.22 -21.26 -5.48
N TYR A 10 -6.47 -20.80 -5.62
CA TYR A 10 -7.07 -19.76 -4.76
C TYR A 10 -7.90 -20.25 -3.55
N ASN A 11 -7.81 -21.52 -3.15
CA ASN A 11 -8.55 -22.04 -1.99
C ASN A 11 -7.89 -21.75 -0.63
N ARG A 12 -7.29 -20.57 -0.42
CA ARG A 12 -6.73 -20.22 0.91
C ARG A 12 -7.83 -19.88 1.92
N PHE A 13 -8.94 -19.31 1.44
CA PHE A 13 -10.09 -18.97 2.27
C PHE A 13 -11.28 -19.83 1.87
N SER A 14 -12.02 -20.37 2.85
CA SER A 14 -13.35 -20.93 2.60
C SER A 14 -14.38 -19.87 2.21
N ILE A 15 -14.13 -18.60 2.51
CA ILE A 15 -14.93 -17.45 2.10
C ILE A 15 -14.02 -16.43 1.42
N GLU A 16 -14.22 -16.13 0.14
CA GLU A 16 -13.38 -15.17 -0.57
C GLU A 16 -13.69 -13.71 -0.16
N PRO A 17 -12.68 -12.82 -0.07
CA PRO A 17 -12.89 -11.40 0.23
C PRO A 17 -13.89 -10.72 -0.72
N ILE A 18 -13.86 -11.07 -2.01
CA ILE A 18 -14.81 -10.50 -2.98
C ILE A 18 -16.26 -10.92 -2.66
N ALA A 19 -16.48 -12.17 -2.24
CA ALA A 19 -17.80 -12.64 -1.85
C ALA A 19 -18.32 -11.89 -0.62
N VAL A 20 -17.46 -11.57 0.34
CA VAL A 20 -17.82 -10.72 1.50
C VAL A 20 -18.17 -9.30 1.05
N ILE A 21 -17.36 -8.70 0.18
CA ILE A 21 -17.54 -7.33 -0.33
C ILE A 21 -18.87 -7.21 -1.08
N GLU A 22 -19.19 -8.16 -1.96
CA GLU A 22 -20.43 -8.19 -2.73
C GLU A 22 -21.65 -8.52 -1.84
N ASN A 23 -21.53 -9.49 -0.94
CA ASN A 23 -22.62 -9.89 -0.05
C ASN A 23 -23.03 -8.77 0.90
N TRP A 24 -22.05 -8.07 1.47
CA TRP A 24 -22.33 -6.93 2.34
C TRP A 24 -22.71 -5.70 1.52
N GLY A 25 -22.30 -5.56 0.26
CA GLY A 25 -22.61 -4.38 -0.56
C GLY A 25 -21.69 -3.20 -0.23
N LEU A 26 -20.40 -3.47 -0.01
CA LEU A 26 -19.45 -2.47 0.48
C LEU A 26 -19.09 -1.42 -0.58
N SER A 27 -18.95 -0.16 -0.13
CA SER A 27 -18.39 0.90 -0.96
C SER A 27 -16.93 0.62 -1.34
N PHE A 28 -16.39 1.33 -2.33
CA PHE A 28 -14.99 1.16 -2.76
C PHE A 28 -13.99 1.21 -1.59
N CYS A 29 -14.14 2.16 -0.66
CA CYS A 29 -13.23 2.29 0.46
C CYS A 29 -13.38 1.13 1.44
N PHE A 30 -14.62 0.77 1.80
CA PHE A 30 -14.88 -0.37 2.69
C PHE A 30 -14.43 -1.70 2.10
N GLY A 31 -14.65 -1.91 0.80
CA GLY A 31 -14.20 -3.10 0.11
C GLY A 31 -12.68 -3.22 0.11
N ASN A 32 -11.96 -2.11 -0.11
CA ASN A 32 -10.50 -2.12 0.02
C ASN A 32 -10.05 -2.37 1.47
N ALA A 33 -10.69 -1.75 2.47
CA ALA A 33 -10.37 -2.00 3.87
C ALA A 33 -10.52 -3.49 4.23
N VAL A 34 -11.63 -4.13 3.85
CA VAL A 34 -11.88 -5.57 4.05
C VAL A 34 -10.84 -6.43 3.30
N LYS A 35 -10.52 -6.08 2.05
CA LYS A 35 -9.48 -6.76 1.25
C LYS A 35 -8.13 -6.77 1.98
N TYR A 36 -7.69 -5.63 2.53
CA TYR A 36 -6.40 -5.56 3.23
C TYR A 36 -6.45 -6.24 4.60
N ILE A 37 -7.56 -6.16 5.34
CA ILE A 37 -7.75 -6.95 6.58
C ILE A 37 -7.63 -8.45 6.32
N ALA A 38 -8.26 -8.95 5.25
CA ALA A 38 -8.16 -10.36 4.86
C ALA A 38 -6.72 -10.77 4.47
N ARG A 39 -5.93 -9.83 3.93
CA ARG A 39 -4.57 -10.08 3.44
C ARG A 39 -3.52 -10.11 4.57
N ALA A 40 -3.75 -9.32 5.62
CA ALA A 40 -2.76 -9.02 6.64
C ALA A 40 -2.12 -10.27 7.29
N PRO A 41 -2.85 -11.32 7.70
CA PRO A 41 -2.23 -12.49 8.36
C PRO A 41 -1.37 -13.36 7.44
N HIS A 42 -1.42 -13.16 6.11
CA HIS A 42 -1.09 -14.21 5.14
C HIS A 42 0.04 -13.88 4.16
N LYS A 43 0.39 -12.60 4.01
CA LYS A 43 1.31 -12.14 2.95
C LYS A 43 2.71 -11.75 3.41
N GLY A 44 3.00 -11.80 4.72
CA GLY A 44 4.25 -11.26 5.25
C GLY A 44 4.35 -9.73 5.11
N THR A 45 3.24 -9.08 4.80
CA THR A 45 3.08 -7.62 4.67
C THR A 45 2.05 -7.11 5.68
N GLN A 46 1.93 -7.79 6.82
CA GLN A 46 0.83 -7.58 7.79
C GLN A 46 0.73 -6.12 8.22
N LEU A 47 1.86 -5.50 8.58
CA LEU A 47 1.91 -4.11 9.00
C LEU A 47 1.41 -3.16 7.90
N GLN A 48 1.91 -3.33 6.67
CA GLN A 48 1.51 -2.52 5.52
C GLN A 48 0.01 -2.70 5.20
N ASP A 49 -0.49 -3.93 5.25
CA ASP A 49 -1.89 -4.23 4.99
C ASP A 49 -2.83 -3.57 5.99
N LEU A 50 -2.49 -3.62 7.29
CA LEU A 50 -3.29 -2.95 8.32
C LEU A 50 -3.26 -1.42 8.16
N ARG A 51 -2.11 -0.84 7.79
CA ARG A 51 -2.00 0.60 7.48
C ARG A 51 -2.86 0.98 6.27
N LYS A 52 -2.86 0.18 5.19
CA LYS A 52 -3.75 0.39 4.04
C LYS A 52 -5.22 0.31 4.44
N ALA A 53 -5.62 -0.69 5.23
CA ALA A 53 -6.99 -0.80 5.72
C ALA A 53 -7.42 0.46 6.50
N ARG A 54 -6.56 0.93 7.40
CA ARG A 54 -6.78 2.16 8.18
C ARG A 54 -6.93 3.39 7.29
N TRP A 55 -6.07 3.54 6.29
CA TRP A 55 -6.13 4.66 5.34
C TRP A 55 -7.47 4.71 4.60
N TYR A 56 -7.94 3.57 4.07
CA TYR A 56 -9.21 3.50 3.37
C TYR A 56 -10.41 3.85 4.27
N LEU A 57 -10.39 3.44 5.54
CA LEU A 57 -11.42 3.85 6.50
C LEU A 57 -11.37 5.35 6.78
N ASN A 58 -10.18 5.93 6.99
CA ASN A 58 -10.06 7.37 7.21
C ASN A 58 -10.52 8.19 6.00
N ARG A 59 -10.18 7.73 4.79
CA ARG A 59 -10.63 8.36 3.54
C ARG A 59 -12.15 8.34 3.39
N GLU A 60 -12.82 7.25 3.78
CA GLU A 60 -14.28 7.20 3.75
C GLU A 60 -14.89 8.16 4.78
N LEU A 61 -14.31 8.27 5.98
CA LEU A 61 -14.72 9.24 6.99
C LEU A 61 -14.63 10.68 6.46
N GLU A 62 -13.51 11.05 5.83
CA GLU A 62 -13.31 12.38 5.23
C GLU A 62 -14.33 12.65 4.11
N ARG A 63 -14.61 11.66 3.25
CA ARG A 63 -15.64 11.78 2.20
C ARG A 63 -17.03 12.04 2.79
N MET A 64 -17.37 11.34 3.86
CA MET A 64 -18.65 11.51 4.56
C MET A 64 -18.76 12.88 5.24
N GLN A 65 -17.70 13.35 5.89
CA GLN A 65 -17.65 14.69 6.48
C GLN A 65 -17.80 15.79 5.43
N ALA A 66 -17.30 15.56 4.20
CA ALA A 66 -17.48 16.45 3.06
C ALA A 66 -18.88 16.39 2.41
N GLY A 67 -19.85 15.68 3.02
CA GLY A 67 -21.23 15.62 2.54
C GLY A 67 -21.43 14.79 1.26
N LYS A 68 -20.42 13.99 0.85
CA LYS A 68 -20.57 13.05 -0.27
C LYS A 68 -21.21 11.77 0.25
N THR A 69 -22.47 11.54 -0.10
CA THR A 69 -23.18 10.31 0.26
C THR A 69 -22.63 9.13 -0.54
N THR A 70 -22.00 8.18 0.13
CA THR A 70 -21.86 6.80 -0.36
C THR A 70 -22.97 5.95 0.27
N GLY A 71 -23.56 5.06 -0.52
CA GLY A 71 -24.51 4.07 -0.01
C GLY A 71 -23.81 3.15 0.98
N TYR A 72 -24.57 2.74 2.00
CA TYR A 72 -24.13 1.76 2.99
C TYR A 72 -24.27 0.33 2.43
N PRO A 73 -23.72 -0.67 3.14
CA PRO A 73 -23.94 -2.08 2.84
C PRO A 73 -25.45 -2.38 2.73
N GLU A 74 -25.96 -2.44 1.49
CA GLU A 74 -27.33 -2.82 1.16
C GLU A 74 -27.25 -4.20 0.50
N GLY A 75 -27.46 -5.26 1.27
CA GLY A 75 -27.27 -6.62 0.80
C GLY A 75 -27.91 -7.66 1.70
N ASP A 76 -28.13 -8.85 1.15
CA ASP A 76 -28.60 -10.01 1.90
C ASP A 76 -27.47 -10.47 2.83
N LEU A 77 -27.52 -10.05 4.11
CA LEU A 77 -26.44 -10.14 5.11
C LEU A 77 -26.14 -11.57 5.60
N THR A 78 -26.18 -12.54 4.69
CA THR A 78 -26.13 -13.97 4.95
C THR A 78 -24.74 -14.48 5.31
N ILE A 79 -23.66 -13.80 4.89
CA ILE A 79 -22.31 -14.13 5.36
C ILE A 79 -22.10 -13.56 6.77
N TRP A 80 -21.88 -14.46 7.73
CA TRP A 80 -21.64 -14.11 9.13
C TRP A 80 -20.18 -13.74 9.38
N VAL A 81 -19.95 -12.70 10.18
CA VAL A 81 -18.59 -12.25 10.50
C VAL A 81 -17.79 -13.33 11.22
N GLY A 82 -18.43 -14.16 12.05
CA GLY A 82 -17.77 -15.29 12.71
C GLY A 82 -17.19 -16.31 11.72
N ASP A 83 -17.92 -16.61 10.64
CA ASP A 83 -17.44 -17.53 9.60
C ASP A 83 -16.28 -16.91 8.81
N VAL A 84 -16.35 -15.60 8.56
CA VAL A 84 -15.27 -14.83 7.91
C VAL A 84 -14.00 -14.84 8.78
N MET A 85 -14.14 -14.57 10.08
CA MET A 85 -13.02 -14.59 11.03
C MET A 85 -12.33 -15.96 11.05
N ASN A 86 -13.12 -17.04 11.14
CA ASN A 86 -12.60 -18.40 11.11
C ASN A 86 -11.93 -18.72 9.77
N SER A 87 -12.54 -18.29 8.65
CA SER A 87 -11.99 -18.53 7.32
C SER A 87 -10.68 -17.79 7.09
N TRP A 88 -10.49 -16.60 7.66
CA TRP A 88 -9.35 -15.73 7.39
C TRP A 88 -8.30 -15.76 8.50
N ASP A 89 -8.53 -16.51 9.57
CA ASP A 89 -7.67 -16.59 10.75
C ASP A 89 -7.41 -15.21 11.38
N LEU A 90 -8.50 -14.45 11.59
CA LEU A 90 -8.41 -13.09 12.12
C LEU A 90 -8.35 -13.06 13.65
N SER A 91 -7.62 -12.07 14.17
CA SER A 91 -7.70 -11.72 15.59
C SER A 91 -9.09 -11.18 15.96
N GLU A 92 -9.44 -11.23 17.24
CA GLU A 92 -10.69 -10.62 17.74
C GLU A 92 -10.77 -9.11 17.44
N GLY A 93 -9.63 -8.41 17.45
CA GLY A 93 -9.58 -6.98 17.12
C GLY A 93 -10.00 -6.70 15.68
N LEU A 94 -9.46 -7.48 14.73
CA LEU A 94 -9.84 -7.39 13.31
C LEU A 94 -11.26 -7.88 13.07
N GLY A 95 -11.70 -8.91 13.79
CA GLY A 95 -13.08 -9.38 13.79
C GLY A 95 -14.06 -8.28 14.20
N GLU A 96 -13.74 -7.54 15.26
CA GLU A 96 -14.56 -6.43 15.72
C GLU A 96 -14.62 -5.27 14.71
N VAL A 97 -13.52 -4.96 14.03
CA VAL A 97 -13.53 -4.00 12.91
C VAL A 97 -14.54 -4.45 11.84
N LEU A 98 -14.56 -5.73 11.46
CA LEU A 98 -15.52 -6.25 10.49
C LEU A 98 -16.97 -6.22 11.00
N ARG A 99 -17.21 -6.48 12.29
CA ARG A 99 -18.55 -6.39 12.90
C ARG A 99 -19.08 -4.96 12.84
N ILE A 100 -18.27 -3.98 13.22
CA ILE A 100 -18.64 -2.56 13.16
C ILE A 100 -18.88 -2.15 11.71
N LEU A 101 -17.97 -2.49 10.81
CA LEU A 101 -18.07 -2.18 9.38
C LEU A 101 -19.37 -2.74 8.78
N LYS A 102 -19.69 -4.02 9.04
CA LYS A 102 -20.93 -4.66 8.57
C LYS A 102 -22.19 -4.00 9.13
N CYS A 103 -22.17 -3.56 10.39
CA CYS A 103 -23.34 -3.03 11.10
C CYS A 103 -23.46 -1.49 11.07
N SER A 104 -22.56 -0.78 10.38
CA SER A 104 -22.37 0.68 10.48
C SER A 104 -23.51 1.58 9.94
N ALA A 105 -24.72 1.03 9.76
CA ALA A 105 -25.96 1.81 9.59
C ALA A 105 -26.39 2.56 10.88
N SER A 106 -25.51 2.67 11.88
CA SER A 106 -25.83 3.22 13.21
C SER A 106 -26.09 4.73 13.17
N ILE A 107 -26.79 5.23 14.20
CA ILE A 107 -27.10 6.64 14.41
C ILE A 107 -25.82 7.48 14.64
N ASP A 108 -24.71 6.86 15.06
CA ASP A 108 -23.48 7.55 15.48
C ASP A 108 -22.24 7.08 14.71
N ARG A 109 -22.28 7.35 13.40
CA ARG A 109 -21.27 6.91 12.43
C ARG A 109 -19.86 7.39 12.74
N ALA A 110 -19.71 8.58 13.33
CA ALA A 110 -18.39 9.10 13.66
C ALA A 110 -17.70 8.27 14.77
N ASN A 111 -18.49 7.78 15.73
CA ASN A 111 -18.00 6.91 16.80
C ASN A 111 -17.61 5.52 16.28
N ASP A 112 -18.38 4.96 15.34
CA ASP A 112 -18.05 3.68 14.69
C ASP A 112 -16.70 3.75 13.95
N PHE A 113 -16.48 4.81 13.15
CA PHE A 113 -15.20 5.02 12.48
C PHE A 113 -14.05 5.18 13.46
N ARG A 114 -14.22 5.99 14.51
CA ARG A 114 -13.19 6.16 15.53
C ARG A 114 -12.83 4.82 16.17
N ARG A 115 -13.84 4.02 16.51
CA ARG A 115 -13.64 2.71 17.11
C ARG A 115 -12.89 1.74 16.20
N MET A 116 -13.25 1.69 14.91
CA MET A 116 -12.53 0.86 13.94
C MET A 116 -11.07 1.30 13.78
N LEU A 117 -10.81 2.60 13.73
CA LEU A 117 -9.44 3.14 13.64
C LEU A 117 -8.62 2.81 14.89
N GLU A 118 -9.20 2.96 16.09
CA GLU A 118 -8.54 2.57 17.36
C GLU A 118 -8.18 1.08 17.40
N LEU A 119 -9.07 0.21 16.92
CA LEU A 119 -8.82 -1.23 16.84
C LEU A 119 -7.69 -1.54 15.86
N LEU A 120 -7.69 -0.92 14.67
CA LEU A 120 -6.60 -1.08 13.71
C LEU A 120 -5.27 -0.54 14.25
N ASP A 121 -5.26 0.60 14.92
CA ASP A 121 -4.06 1.17 15.55
C ASP A 121 -3.49 0.24 16.64
N SER A 122 -4.37 -0.43 17.39
CA SER A 122 -3.96 -1.45 18.35
C SER A 122 -3.33 -2.67 17.68
N GLU A 123 -3.91 -3.17 16.57
CA GLU A 123 -3.35 -4.29 15.81
C GLU A 123 -2.01 -3.94 15.16
N ILE A 124 -1.90 -2.73 14.57
CA ILE A 124 -0.66 -2.20 13.98
C ILE A 124 0.46 -2.17 15.03
N SER A 125 0.16 -1.64 16.22
CA SER A 125 1.14 -1.52 17.31
C SER A 125 1.69 -2.87 17.78
N LYS A 126 0.90 -3.95 17.69
CA LYS A 126 1.34 -5.32 18.05
C LYS A 126 2.36 -5.86 17.05
N VAL A 127 2.19 -5.54 15.76
CA VAL A 127 3.07 -6.01 14.68
C VAL A 127 4.37 -5.20 14.64
N ASP A 128 4.26 -3.87 14.73
CA ASP A 128 5.40 -2.93 14.63
C ASP A 128 6.49 -3.19 15.70
N ALA A 129 6.10 -3.71 16.88
CA ALA A 129 7.03 -4.07 17.95
C ALA A 129 7.93 -5.29 17.64
N THR A 130 7.66 -6.03 16.56
CA THR A 130 8.29 -7.33 16.29
C THR A 130 9.21 -7.36 15.06
N GLU A 131 9.17 -6.34 14.19
CA GLU A 131 9.88 -6.33 12.91
C GLU A 131 10.85 -5.16 12.79
N ALA A 132 12.06 -5.30 13.36
CA ALA A 132 13.14 -4.36 13.02
C ALA A 132 13.66 -4.67 11.60
N PRO A 133 13.84 -3.65 10.72
CA PRO A 133 14.31 -3.90 9.38
C PRO A 133 15.73 -4.48 9.37
N PRO A 134 16.04 -5.41 8.46
CA PRO A 134 17.38 -5.96 8.34
C PRO A 134 18.40 -4.85 8.01
N LYS A 135 19.60 -4.95 8.58
CA LYS A 135 20.71 -4.06 8.25
C LYS A 135 21.23 -4.41 6.84
N GLY A 136 21.40 -3.41 5.98
CA GLY A 136 21.87 -3.59 4.60
C GLY A 136 23.04 -2.68 4.23
N GLU A 137 23.77 -3.08 3.19
CA GLU A 137 25.03 -2.50 2.71
C GLU A 137 24.81 -1.72 1.37
N GLY A 138 24.09 -0.60 1.42
CA GLY A 138 24.04 0.37 0.32
C GLY A 138 23.13 0.04 -0.90
N VAL A 139 22.99 0.99 -1.83
CA VAL A 139 21.98 0.96 -2.92
C VAL A 139 22.30 -0.09 -3.99
N SER A 140 23.58 -0.23 -4.36
CA SER A 140 24.01 -1.12 -5.43
C SER A 140 23.81 -2.61 -5.11
N GLU A 141 23.99 -2.99 -3.83
CA GLU A 141 23.73 -4.34 -3.35
C GLU A 141 22.22 -4.63 -3.30
N LEU A 142 21.41 -3.69 -2.81
CA LEU A 142 19.95 -3.78 -2.84
C LEU A 142 19.42 -4.00 -4.27
N VAL A 143 19.93 -3.29 -5.28
CA VAL A 143 19.52 -3.51 -6.69
C VAL A 143 19.80 -4.94 -7.14
N SER A 144 20.92 -5.52 -6.69
CA SER A 144 21.30 -6.89 -7.03
C SER A 144 20.41 -7.92 -6.33
N GLU A 145 20.12 -7.73 -5.04
CA GLU A 145 19.20 -8.56 -4.25
C GLU A 145 17.78 -8.53 -4.83
N VAL A 146 17.24 -7.34 -5.10
CA VAL A 146 15.92 -7.15 -5.70
C VAL A 146 15.85 -7.83 -7.07
N GLY A 147 16.91 -7.71 -7.86
CA GLY A 147 17.01 -8.42 -9.14
C GLY A 147 16.97 -9.95 -9.00
N ALA A 148 17.66 -10.50 -8.01
CA ALA A 148 17.68 -11.93 -7.75
C ALA A 148 16.30 -12.44 -7.29
N TRP A 149 15.66 -11.73 -6.37
CA TRP A 149 14.30 -12.01 -5.92
C TRP A 149 13.28 -11.91 -7.07
N HIS A 150 13.38 -10.86 -7.90
CA HIS A 150 12.45 -10.71 -9.01
C HIS A 150 12.63 -11.81 -10.07
N ARG A 151 13.86 -12.26 -10.33
CA ARG A 151 14.11 -13.39 -11.24
C ARG A 151 13.59 -14.72 -10.69
N SER A 152 13.61 -14.93 -9.37
CA SER A 152 13.10 -16.19 -8.78
C SER A 152 11.59 -16.33 -8.92
N LEU A 153 10.86 -15.21 -8.94
CA LEU A 153 9.39 -15.20 -9.10
C LEU A 153 8.93 -15.25 -10.57
N PHE A 154 9.71 -14.68 -11.49
CA PHE A 154 9.28 -14.43 -12.87
C PHE A 154 10.23 -14.97 -13.95
N GLY A 155 11.19 -15.82 -13.59
CA GLY A 155 12.24 -16.31 -14.49
C GLY A 155 11.74 -17.12 -15.70
N GLU A 156 10.48 -17.56 -15.70
CA GLU A 156 9.86 -18.33 -16.78
C GLU A 156 9.18 -17.46 -17.86
N PHE A 157 9.08 -16.13 -17.66
CA PHE A 157 8.43 -15.23 -18.62
C PHE A 157 9.37 -14.84 -19.78
N ALA A 158 8.79 -14.62 -20.96
CA ALA A 158 9.52 -14.04 -22.08
C ALA A 158 10.05 -12.64 -21.70
N PRO A 159 11.27 -12.25 -22.15
CA PRO A 159 11.90 -11.01 -21.70
C PRO A 159 11.05 -9.75 -21.93
N GLU A 160 10.37 -9.60 -23.05
CA GLU A 160 9.57 -8.39 -23.34
C GLU A 160 8.35 -8.25 -22.42
N ASP A 161 7.72 -9.37 -22.06
CA ASP A 161 6.57 -9.38 -21.16
C ASP A 161 6.99 -9.03 -19.73
N HIS A 162 8.19 -9.44 -19.35
CA HIS A 162 8.76 -9.16 -18.04
C HIS A 162 9.07 -7.67 -17.82
N ARG A 163 9.60 -6.96 -18.83
CA ARG A 163 9.80 -5.49 -18.75
C ARG A 163 8.48 -4.75 -18.58
N ARG A 164 7.47 -5.10 -19.39
CA ARG A 164 6.14 -4.50 -19.35
C ARG A 164 5.47 -4.72 -18.00
N ALA A 165 5.59 -5.92 -17.44
CA ALA A 165 5.06 -6.24 -16.13
C ALA A 165 5.66 -5.36 -15.03
N ILE A 166 6.98 -5.17 -15.00
CA ILE A 166 7.64 -4.30 -14.02
C ILE A 166 7.14 -2.85 -14.14
N VAL A 167 7.06 -2.31 -15.36
CA VAL A 167 6.61 -0.93 -15.60
C VAL A 167 5.14 -0.74 -15.21
N MET A 168 4.29 -1.72 -15.53
CA MET A 168 2.88 -1.69 -15.14
C MET A 168 2.74 -1.71 -13.61
N LYS A 169 3.52 -2.55 -12.92
CA LYS A 169 3.54 -2.61 -11.46
C LYS A 169 4.05 -1.31 -10.85
N ALA A 170 5.13 -0.74 -11.38
CA ALA A 170 5.63 0.57 -10.93
C ALA A 170 4.57 1.67 -11.06
N SER A 171 3.74 1.61 -12.11
CA SER A 171 2.64 2.58 -12.31
C SER A 171 1.51 2.39 -11.32
N GLU A 172 1.19 1.14 -10.98
CA GLU A 172 0.20 0.79 -9.93
C GLU A 172 0.68 1.30 -8.57
N GLU A 173 1.91 0.99 -8.16
CA GLU A 173 2.48 1.43 -6.87
C GLU A 173 2.62 2.95 -6.79
N MET A 174 2.96 3.61 -7.91
CA MET A 174 2.95 5.07 -7.95
C MET A 174 1.55 5.64 -7.73
N GLY A 175 0.52 4.96 -8.24
CA GLY A 175 -0.88 5.33 -7.97
C GLY A 175 -1.24 5.22 -6.49
N GLU A 176 -0.78 4.16 -5.81
CA GLU A 176 -0.97 3.96 -4.38
C GLU A 176 -0.20 5.02 -3.56
N PHE A 177 1.08 5.27 -3.87
CA PHE A 177 1.90 6.32 -3.26
C PHE A 177 1.30 7.73 -3.41
N MET A 178 0.81 8.08 -4.60
CA MET A 178 0.16 9.38 -4.83
C MET A 178 -1.17 9.52 -4.07
N GLY A 179 -1.81 8.39 -3.73
CA GLY A 179 -2.99 8.36 -2.87
C GLY A 179 -2.64 8.55 -1.39
N ASP A 180 -1.63 7.84 -0.90
CA ASP A 180 -1.15 7.90 0.49
C ASP A 180 0.38 7.95 0.57
N PRO A 181 0.98 9.15 0.50
CA PRO A 181 2.44 9.26 0.51
C PRO A 181 3.03 8.85 1.86
N CYS A 182 3.50 7.61 1.96
CA CYS A 182 4.22 7.08 3.12
C CYS A 182 5.49 6.32 2.73
N GLN A 183 6.30 5.98 3.74
CA GLN A 183 7.59 5.32 3.54
C GLN A 183 7.43 3.96 2.84
N GLU A 184 6.38 3.21 3.19
CA GLU A 184 6.10 1.89 2.64
C GLU A 184 5.72 1.97 1.15
N GLU A 185 4.79 2.85 0.77
CA GLU A 185 4.43 3.02 -0.65
C GLU A 185 5.59 3.58 -1.48
N ALA A 186 6.42 4.45 -0.90
CA ALA A 186 7.64 4.90 -1.56
C ALA A 186 8.62 3.74 -1.79
N ALA A 187 8.73 2.82 -0.83
CA ALA A 187 9.57 1.63 -0.95
C ALA A 187 9.09 0.69 -2.06
N ASP A 188 7.78 0.48 -2.21
CA ASP A 188 7.21 -0.37 -3.28
C ASP A 188 7.50 0.19 -4.68
N VAL A 189 7.39 1.52 -4.85
CA VAL A 189 7.80 2.20 -6.08
C VAL A 189 9.29 2.02 -6.34
N ILE A 190 10.13 2.25 -5.33
CA ILE A 190 11.59 2.11 -5.45
C ILE A 190 11.97 0.66 -5.79
N LEU A 191 11.30 -0.33 -5.20
CA LEU A 191 11.52 -1.75 -5.47
C LEU A 191 11.29 -2.07 -6.95
N CYS A 192 10.22 -1.53 -7.55
CA CYS A 192 9.94 -1.70 -8.98
C CYS A 192 11.03 -1.05 -9.85
N LEU A 193 11.51 0.14 -9.48
CA LEU A 193 12.60 0.82 -10.20
C LEU A 193 13.93 0.08 -10.07
N MET A 194 14.23 -0.49 -8.91
CA MET A 194 15.42 -1.33 -8.69
C MET A 194 15.34 -2.62 -9.50
N ALA A 195 14.17 -3.27 -9.56
CA ALA A 195 13.96 -4.45 -10.39
C ALA A 195 14.18 -4.13 -11.88
N LEU A 196 13.67 -2.99 -12.35
CA LEU A 196 13.89 -2.51 -13.71
C LEU A 196 15.38 -2.22 -13.97
N ALA A 197 16.06 -1.53 -13.05
CA ALA A 197 17.47 -1.23 -13.17
C ALA A 197 18.35 -2.48 -13.22
N SER A 198 18.10 -3.45 -12.33
CA SER A 198 18.83 -4.72 -12.32
C SER A 198 18.68 -5.46 -13.65
N ARG A 199 17.48 -5.45 -14.23
CA ARG A 199 17.19 -6.07 -15.52
C ARG A 199 17.93 -5.37 -16.67
N GLU A 200 17.88 -4.05 -16.70
CA GLU A 200 18.43 -3.25 -17.80
C GLU A 200 19.95 -2.98 -17.64
N GLY A 201 20.55 -3.46 -16.54
CA GLY A 201 21.96 -3.25 -16.22
C GLY A 201 22.30 -1.80 -15.86
N TRP A 202 21.33 -1.05 -15.33
CA TRP A 202 21.51 0.34 -14.96
C TRP A 202 22.19 0.49 -13.60
N ASP A 203 23.17 1.38 -13.53
CA ASP A 203 23.72 1.87 -12.27
C ASP A 203 22.88 3.06 -11.76
N LEU A 204 21.88 2.75 -10.94
CA LEU A 204 20.99 3.77 -10.35
C LEU A 204 21.76 4.74 -9.44
N GLU A 205 22.74 4.25 -8.68
CA GLU A 205 23.48 5.07 -7.75
C GLU A 205 24.30 6.13 -8.51
N ALA A 206 25.05 5.72 -9.52
CA ALA A 206 25.78 6.65 -10.38
C ALA A 206 24.86 7.63 -11.11
N ALA A 207 23.72 7.16 -11.64
CA ALA A 207 22.76 8.01 -12.34
C ALA A 207 22.13 9.08 -11.43
N VAL A 208 21.76 8.71 -10.19
CA VAL A 208 21.22 9.66 -9.20
C VAL A 208 22.29 10.64 -8.76
N ARG A 209 23.52 10.19 -8.48
CA ARG A 209 24.65 11.06 -8.12
C ARG A 209 24.95 12.08 -9.21
N ALA A 210 24.97 11.67 -10.47
CA ALA A 210 25.19 12.57 -11.62
C ALA A 210 24.08 13.62 -11.73
N LYS A 211 22.80 13.22 -11.60
CA LYS A 211 21.67 14.17 -11.59
C LYS A 211 21.73 15.13 -10.41
N LEU A 212 22.07 14.64 -9.22
CA LEU A 212 22.19 15.46 -8.01
C LEU A 212 23.28 16.53 -8.16
N ALA A 213 24.45 16.18 -8.71
CA ALA A 213 25.53 17.13 -8.96
C ALA A 213 25.06 18.31 -9.85
N VAL A 214 24.37 18.00 -10.96
CA VAL A 214 23.80 19.02 -11.86
C VAL A 214 22.76 19.90 -11.14
N LEU A 215 21.91 19.32 -10.30
CA LEU A 215 20.90 20.07 -9.55
C LEU A 215 21.52 20.98 -8.50
N ILE A 216 22.58 20.54 -7.82
CA ILE A 216 23.34 21.35 -6.86
C ILE A 216 23.97 22.55 -7.58
N GLU A 217 24.66 22.32 -8.70
CA GLU A 217 25.27 23.39 -9.50
C GLU A 217 24.23 24.40 -10.00
N ARG A 218 23.08 23.92 -10.51
CA ARG A 218 21.99 24.80 -10.97
C ARG A 218 21.35 25.59 -9.83
N GLY A 219 21.18 24.97 -8.67
CA GLY A 219 20.65 25.62 -7.47
C GLY A 219 21.61 26.69 -6.94
N GLN A 220 22.91 26.43 -6.96
CA GLN A 220 23.95 27.41 -6.61
C GLN A 220 23.94 28.59 -7.60
N GLY A 221 23.96 28.34 -8.90
CA GLY A 221 23.89 29.40 -9.92
C GLY A 221 22.59 30.20 -9.88
N GLN A 222 21.48 29.62 -9.43
CA GLN A 222 20.24 30.36 -9.20
C GLN A 222 20.35 31.28 -7.97
N LYS A 223 20.89 30.77 -6.85
CA LYS A 223 21.15 31.57 -5.65
C LYS A 223 22.11 32.74 -5.91
N ASP A 224 23.13 32.51 -6.73
CA ASP A 224 24.11 33.56 -7.10
C ASP A 224 23.46 34.66 -7.94
N ARG A 225 22.63 34.30 -8.93
CA ARG A 225 21.84 35.27 -9.72
C ARG A 225 20.82 36.04 -8.87
N ASP A 226 20.19 35.38 -7.90
CA ASP A 226 19.24 36.01 -7.00
C ASP A 226 19.94 37.00 -6.04
N ARG A 227 21.15 36.65 -5.56
CA ARG A 227 22.03 37.57 -4.80
C ARG A 227 22.47 38.78 -5.64
N GLU A 228 22.87 38.59 -6.89
CA GLU A 228 23.23 39.68 -7.82
C GLU A 228 22.06 40.63 -8.11
N ARG A 229 20.82 40.12 -8.07
CA ARG A 229 19.59 40.90 -8.27
C ARG A 229 19.02 41.52 -6.99
N GLY A 230 19.71 41.35 -5.85
CA GLY A 230 19.26 41.85 -4.55
C GLY A 230 18.01 41.15 -4.01
N ILE A 231 17.68 39.96 -4.52
CA ILE A 231 16.56 39.15 -4.04
C ILE A 231 17.05 38.39 -2.81
N PRO A 232 16.42 38.57 -1.62
CA PRO A 232 16.86 37.88 -0.42
C PRO A 232 16.70 36.37 -0.58
N VAL A 233 17.81 35.64 -0.45
CA VAL A 233 17.83 34.17 -0.48
C VAL A 233 17.50 33.67 0.93
N VAL A 234 16.40 32.93 1.09
CA VAL A 234 16.02 32.32 2.38
C VAL A 234 17.06 31.24 2.73
N GLY A 235 17.79 31.44 3.83
CA GLY A 235 18.72 30.44 4.39
C GLY A 235 20.08 30.94 4.91
N ASP A 236 20.42 32.23 4.77
CA ASP A 236 21.62 32.80 5.45
C ASP A 236 21.30 33.17 6.91
N HIS A 237 21.07 32.17 7.74
CA HIS A 237 21.28 32.29 9.19
C HIS A 237 22.31 31.22 9.56
N GLY A 238 23.54 31.68 9.81
CA GLY A 238 24.66 30.85 10.25
C GLY A 238 24.52 30.38 11.69
#